data_AF-A0A916CGZ9-F1
#
_entry.id   AF-A0A916CGZ9-F1
#
_cell.length_a   1.000
_cell.length_b   1.000
_cell.length_c   1.000
_cell.angle_alpha   90.00
_cell.angle_beta   90.00
_cell.angle_gamma   90.00
#
_symmetry.space_group_name_H-M   'P 1'
#
loop_
_entity.id
_entity.type
_entity.pdbx_description
1 polymer ?
#
loop_
_entity_poly.entity_id
_entity_poly.type
_entity_poly.pdbx_seq_one_letter_code
_entity_poly.pdbx_strand_id
1 'polypeptide(L)'
;MGRNGVRSLRDVTFRIKDNIVKASGWFLGCGTTFALLICLVGITIVAGGTPFNAGPLSAQNLQNHPPIAGFASHADFEPHCDLCHAPFRGPDAARCVECHTSVRDQLSAANGLHGTLRNPQNCAACHSEHKGRAANLTNVSLASFSHNQFGFTLTRHQRDYSGAMLNCRSCHTFATQANKPDSQAVLASCLDCHAHQDATFVANHRREMGNACLACHDGADRMEGFNHASAFALTGKHAQAACVNCHINHRFRDTPRDCASCHPDPQVHRGQFGADCSACHTTGAWRPARLLKHKFPFNHGNKGKESACAVCHPTNYATYTCYGCHEHTQANTVREHQKERIADLQNCVKCHPTGREHE
;
A
#
# COMPACT_ATOMS: atom_id res chain seq x y z
N MET A 1 67.89 52.10 28.22
CA MET A 1 67.96 53.45 27.62
C MET A 1 66.79 53.58 26.65
N GLY A 2 65.87 54.53 26.71
CA GLY A 2 65.89 55.85 27.31
C GLY A 2 65.58 56.86 26.22
N ARG A 3 64.35 57.42 26.24
CA ARG A 3 64.02 58.86 26.19
C ARG A 3 62.75 59.14 25.40
N ASN A 4 61.81 59.68 26.16
CA ASN A 4 60.63 60.41 25.73
C ASN A 4 61.02 61.60 24.84
N GLY A 5 60.29 61.78 23.73
CA GLY A 5 60.28 63.01 22.94
C GLY A 5 58.90 63.66 23.03
N VAL A 6 58.78 64.67 23.89
CA VAL A 6 57.61 65.55 23.99
C VAL A 6 57.56 66.40 22.71
N ARG A 7 56.50 66.26 21.91
CA ARG A 7 56.25 67.07 20.71
C ARG A 7 55.54 68.38 21.06
N SER A 8 55.99 69.46 20.41
CA SER A 8 55.57 70.85 20.59
C SER A 8 54.12 71.10 20.19
N LEU A 9 53.39 71.89 21.00
CA LEU A 9 51.99 72.30 20.82
C LEU A 9 51.71 73.04 19.50
N ARG A 10 52.73 73.49 18.76
CA ARG A 10 52.58 74.19 17.48
C ARG A 10 52.14 73.29 16.32
N ASP A 11 52.36 71.97 16.41
CA ASP A 11 51.95 71.01 15.35
C ASP A 11 50.44 70.66 15.38
N VAL A 12 49.75 70.95 16.49
CA VAL A 12 48.34 70.56 16.66
C VAL A 12 47.39 71.51 15.93
N THR A 13 47.73 72.81 15.85
CA THR A 13 46.85 73.83 15.25
C THR A 13 46.79 73.79 13.72
N PHE A 14 47.82 73.30 13.03
CA PHE A 14 47.81 73.18 11.57
C PHE A 14 46.93 71.99 11.09
N ARG A 15 46.91 70.89 11.84
CA ARG A 15 46.12 69.69 11.50
C ARG A 15 44.61 69.85 11.66
N ILE A 16 44.12 70.86 12.40
CA ILE A 16 42.67 71.02 12.62
C ILE A 16 42.00 71.74 11.43
N LYS A 17 42.66 72.72 10.81
CA LYS A 17 42.10 73.45 9.65
C LYS A 17 41.96 72.59 8.39
N ASP A 18 42.93 71.70 8.13
CA ASP A 18 42.90 70.84 6.93
C ASP A 18 41.83 69.73 6.99
N ASN A 19 41.41 69.32 8.20
CA ASN A 19 40.40 68.28 8.37
C ASN A 19 38.96 68.82 8.23
N ILE A 20 38.72 70.11 8.53
CA ILE A 20 37.39 70.72 8.41
C ILE A 20 37.02 70.97 6.94
N VAL A 21 37.99 71.31 6.08
CA VAL A 21 37.74 71.53 4.64
C VAL A 21 37.56 70.20 3.88
N LYS A 22 38.14 69.09 4.37
CA LYS A 22 37.93 67.75 3.78
C LYS A 22 36.60 67.11 4.21
N ALA A 23 36.09 67.41 5.40
CA ALA A 23 34.83 66.88 5.89
C ALA A 23 33.60 67.46 5.15
N SER A 24 33.65 68.73 4.74
CA SER A 24 32.53 69.39 4.03
C SER A 24 32.33 68.93 2.58
N GLY A 25 33.36 68.38 1.92
CA GLY A 25 33.24 67.81 0.57
C GLY A 25 32.62 66.41 0.52
N TRP A 26 32.66 65.65 1.61
CA TRP A 26 32.14 64.27 1.66
C TRP A 26 30.63 64.21 1.91
N PHE A 27 30.06 65.19 2.62
CA PHE A 27 28.62 65.21 2.90
C PHE A 27 27.78 65.63 1.68
N LEU A 28 28.32 66.45 0.77
CA LEU A 28 27.63 66.84 -0.46
C LEU A 28 27.64 65.72 -1.52
N GLY A 29 28.69 64.91 -1.60
CA GLY A 29 28.79 63.81 -2.57
C GLY A 29 27.98 62.56 -2.18
N CYS A 30 27.92 62.22 -0.89
CA CYS A 30 27.24 61.01 -0.42
C CYS A 30 25.70 61.14 -0.40
N GLY A 31 25.20 62.36 -0.12
CA GLY A 31 23.76 62.65 -0.16
C GLY A 31 23.17 62.58 -1.57
N THR A 32 23.90 63.06 -2.58
CA THR A 32 23.46 63.00 -3.98
C THR A 32 23.49 61.58 -4.55
N THR A 33 24.46 60.74 -4.17
CA THR A 33 24.48 59.34 -4.61
C THR A 33 23.39 58.51 -3.95
N PHE A 34 23.07 58.78 -2.68
CA PHE A 34 21.98 58.10 -1.98
C PHE A 34 20.60 58.55 -2.51
N ALA A 35 20.43 59.85 -2.78
CA ALA A 35 19.23 60.38 -3.42
C ALA A 35 19.07 59.87 -4.86
N LEU A 36 20.16 59.75 -5.63
CA LEU A 36 20.12 59.15 -6.97
C LEU A 36 19.77 57.67 -6.92
N LEU A 37 20.30 56.90 -5.96
CA LEU A 37 19.92 55.49 -5.75
C LEU A 37 18.45 55.35 -5.34
N ILE A 38 17.95 56.19 -4.42
CA ILE A 38 16.54 56.20 -4.02
C ILE A 38 15.65 56.62 -5.18
N CYS A 39 16.06 57.60 -5.99
CA CYS A 39 15.34 57.99 -7.19
C CYS A 39 15.40 56.88 -8.25
N LEU A 40 16.52 56.18 -8.43
CA LEU A 40 16.61 55.07 -9.38
C LEU A 40 15.71 53.91 -8.93
N VAL A 41 15.74 53.56 -7.65
CA VAL A 41 14.87 52.56 -7.03
C VAL A 41 13.40 52.99 -7.13
N GLY A 42 13.10 54.25 -6.83
CA GLY A 42 11.78 54.85 -6.96
C GLY A 42 11.27 54.86 -8.40
N ILE A 43 12.11 55.18 -9.38
CA ILE A 43 11.80 55.13 -10.81
C ILE A 43 11.58 53.68 -11.25
N THR A 44 12.38 52.71 -10.79
CA THR A 44 12.13 51.29 -11.10
C THR A 44 10.84 50.75 -10.49
N ILE A 45 10.44 51.24 -9.31
CA ILE A 45 9.19 50.86 -8.64
C ILE A 45 7.99 51.53 -9.32
N VAL A 46 8.09 52.82 -9.67
CA VAL A 46 7.01 53.60 -10.31
C VAL A 46 6.82 53.24 -11.78
N ALA A 47 7.88 52.85 -12.50
CA ALA A 47 7.82 52.40 -13.89
C ALA A 47 7.45 50.90 -14.04
N GLY A 48 6.99 50.23 -12.98
CA GLY A 48 6.48 48.86 -13.07
C GLY A 48 7.57 47.78 -13.27
N GLY A 49 8.81 48.00 -12.82
CA GLY A 49 9.81 46.93 -12.72
C GLY A 49 10.32 46.37 -14.06
N THR A 50 10.57 47.22 -15.05
CA THR A 50 10.94 46.81 -16.42
C THR A 50 12.39 46.35 -16.71
N PRO A 51 13.41 46.31 -15.82
CA PRO A 51 14.72 45.81 -16.25
C PRO A 51 14.82 44.28 -16.43
N PHE A 52 13.75 43.51 -16.16
CA PHE A 52 13.76 42.04 -16.25
C PHE A 52 12.60 41.48 -17.08
N ASN A 53 12.35 42.02 -18.28
CA ASN A 53 11.44 41.34 -19.20
C ASN A 53 12.13 40.07 -19.73
N ALA A 54 11.74 38.91 -19.18
CA ALA A 54 12.31 37.61 -19.49
C ALA A 54 12.07 37.15 -20.95
N GLY A 55 11.32 37.92 -21.74
CA GLY A 55 11.00 37.65 -23.14
C GLY A 55 9.50 37.39 -23.34
N PRO A 56 9.05 37.31 -24.61
CA PRO A 56 7.65 37.18 -24.93
C PRO A 56 7.06 35.85 -24.43
N LEU A 57 5.83 35.92 -23.92
CA LEU A 57 5.05 34.76 -23.48
C LEU A 57 4.54 33.94 -24.67
N SER A 58 4.28 32.66 -24.45
CA SER A 58 3.75 31.75 -25.46
C SER A 58 2.35 32.16 -25.93
N ALA A 59 2.15 32.14 -27.25
CA ALA A 59 0.86 32.30 -27.91
C ALA A 59 0.27 30.95 -28.35
N GLN A 60 0.87 29.83 -27.92
CA GLN A 60 0.46 28.50 -28.33
C GLN A 60 -0.84 28.06 -27.64
N ASN A 61 -1.79 27.60 -28.44
CA ASN A 61 -2.98 26.87 -27.98
C ASN A 61 -2.99 25.47 -28.63
N LEU A 62 -2.10 24.59 -28.16
CA LEU A 62 -1.76 23.30 -28.80
C LEU A 62 -2.93 22.30 -28.91
N GLN A 63 -4.08 22.61 -28.31
CA GLN A 63 -5.26 21.74 -28.28
C GLN A 63 -6.56 22.50 -28.59
N ASN A 64 -6.48 23.74 -29.08
CA ASN A 64 -7.64 24.61 -29.31
C ASN A 64 -8.58 24.68 -28.10
N HIS A 65 -8.01 24.77 -26.89
CA HIS A 65 -8.79 24.92 -25.68
C HIS A 65 -9.60 26.22 -25.75
N PRO A 66 -10.85 26.21 -25.23
CA PRO A 66 -11.60 27.44 -25.02
C PRO A 66 -10.78 28.44 -24.17
N PRO A 67 -11.01 29.75 -24.35
CA PRO A 67 -10.35 30.76 -23.52
C PRO A 67 -10.53 30.48 -22.03
N ILE A 68 -9.44 30.48 -21.28
CA ILE A 68 -9.43 30.27 -19.83
C ILE A 68 -9.40 31.64 -19.18
N ALA A 69 -10.37 31.92 -18.30
CA ALA A 69 -10.52 33.24 -17.67
C ALA A 69 -10.57 34.41 -18.68
N GLY A 70 -11.04 34.14 -19.91
CA GLY A 70 -11.16 35.15 -20.98
C GLY A 70 -9.92 35.32 -21.86
N PHE A 71 -8.83 34.58 -21.61
CA PHE A 71 -7.60 34.64 -22.40
C PHE A 71 -7.45 33.38 -23.26
N ALA A 72 -7.08 33.54 -24.53
CA ALA A 72 -6.87 32.44 -25.47
C ALA A 72 -5.46 31.83 -25.33
N SER A 73 -4.50 32.62 -24.87
CA SER A 73 -3.12 32.19 -24.60
C SER A 73 -2.44 33.07 -23.54
N HIS A 74 -1.28 32.65 -23.04
CA HIS A 74 -0.51 33.46 -22.10
C HIS A 74 -0.04 34.80 -22.69
N ALA A 75 0.18 34.85 -24.00
CA ALA A 75 0.51 36.09 -24.71
C ALA A 75 -0.52 37.22 -24.52
N ASP A 76 -1.80 36.88 -24.28
CA ASP A 76 -2.89 37.86 -24.20
C ASP A 76 -2.85 38.71 -22.94
N PHE A 77 -2.13 38.26 -21.89
CA PHE A 77 -2.01 38.96 -20.62
C PHE A 77 -0.55 39.25 -20.23
N GLU A 78 0.34 39.31 -21.22
CA GLU A 78 1.76 39.63 -21.03
C GLU A 78 2.07 40.90 -20.21
N PRO A 79 1.29 42.00 -20.30
CA PRO A 79 1.51 43.17 -19.45
C PRO A 79 1.25 42.92 -17.96
N HIS A 80 0.56 41.83 -17.61
CA HIS A 80 0.10 41.52 -16.26
C HIS A 80 0.96 40.44 -15.61
N CYS A 81 2.24 40.76 -15.37
CA CYS A 81 3.20 39.80 -14.79
C CYS A 81 2.77 39.29 -13.40
N ASP A 82 1.99 40.08 -12.65
CA ASP A 82 1.46 39.73 -11.35
C ASP A 82 0.44 38.58 -11.40
N LEU A 83 -0.18 38.29 -12.55
CA LEU A 83 -1.05 37.12 -12.70
C LEU A 83 -0.30 35.80 -12.56
N CYS A 84 1.02 35.79 -12.68
CA CYS A 84 1.84 34.59 -12.52
C CYS A 84 2.87 34.73 -11.41
N HIS A 85 3.44 35.93 -11.20
CA HIS A 85 4.53 36.14 -10.26
C HIS A 85 4.07 36.72 -8.92
N ALA A 86 4.58 36.15 -7.82
CA ALA A 86 4.53 36.78 -6.51
C ALA A 86 5.70 37.77 -6.35
N PRO A 87 5.50 38.94 -5.71
CA PRO A 87 6.56 39.92 -5.48
C PRO A 87 7.81 39.30 -4.85
N PHE A 88 8.97 39.51 -5.47
CA PHE A 88 10.29 39.02 -5.04
C PHE A 88 10.44 37.49 -4.88
N ARG A 89 9.47 36.68 -5.34
CA ARG A 89 9.49 35.20 -5.20
C ARG A 89 9.41 34.44 -6.52
N GLY A 90 9.11 35.12 -7.63
CA GLY A 90 8.99 34.47 -8.94
C GLY A 90 7.59 33.89 -9.17
N PRO A 91 7.43 32.95 -10.12
CA PRO A 91 6.13 32.38 -10.45
C PRO A 91 5.56 31.58 -9.28
N ASP A 92 4.28 31.81 -8.98
CA ASP A 92 3.55 31.18 -7.88
C ASP A 92 2.54 30.18 -8.43
N ALA A 93 2.67 28.92 -8.01
CA ALA A 93 1.78 27.84 -8.42
C ALA A 93 0.32 28.09 -8.04
N ALA A 94 0.06 28.79 -6.93
CA ALA A 94 -1.30 29.13 -6.52
C ALA A 94 -2.00 29.99 -7.58
N ARG A 95 -1.28 30.93 -8.21
CA ARG A 95 -1.82 31.81 -9.25
C ARG A 95 -2.11 31.05 -10.54
N CYS A 96 -1.27 30.08 -10.92
CA CYS A 96 -1.51 29.24 -12.09
C CYS A 96 -2.86 28.51 -12.00
N VAL A 97 -3.18 27.98 -10.81
CA VAL A 97 -4.39 27.16 -10.60
C VAL A 97 -5.65 27.97 -10.30
N GLU A 98 -5.55 29.30 -10.25
CA GLU A 98 -6.72 30.19 -10.26
C GLU A 98 -7.44 30.12 -11.61
N CYS A 99 -6.68 30.13 -12.71
CA CYS A 99 -7.22 29.94 -14.06
C CYS A 99 -7.31 28.45 -14.44
N HIS A 100 -6.31 27.63 -14.11
CA HIS A 100 -6.29 26.19 -14.40
C HIS A 100 -7.04 25.37 -13.35
N THR A 101 -8.34 25.61 -13.23
CA THR A 101 -9.20 25.02 -12.20
C THR A 101 -9.26 23.48 -12.25
N SER A 102 -9.23 22.87 -13.43
CA SER A 102 -9.18 21.40 -13.56
C SER A 102 -7.90 20.80 -12.99
N VAL A 103 -6.77 21.50 -13.13
CA VAL A 103 -5.50 21.10 -12.52
C VAL A 103 -5.56 21.29 -11.01
N ARG A 104 -6.13 22.40 -10.53
CA ARG A 104 -6.38 22.63 -9.10
C ARG A 104 -7.15 21.47 -8.46
N ASP A 105 -8.18 21.00 -9.14
CA ASP A 105 -9.04 19.92 -8.66
C ASP A 105 -8.25 18.61 -8.58
N GLN A 106 -7.43 18.29 -9.60
CA GLN A 106 -6.52 17.14 -9.56
C GLN A 106 -5.53 17.20 -8.40
N LEU A 107 -4.91 18.36 -8.18
CA LEU A 107 -3.97 18.58 -7.08
C LEU A 107 -4.63 18.42 -5.71
N SER A 108 -5.83 18.97 -5.55
CA SER A 108 -6.56 18.97 -4.27
C SER A 108 -7.10 17.59 -3.93
N ALA A 109 -7.59 16.85 -4.93
CA ALA A 109 -8.08 15.49 -4.78
C ALA A 109 -6.96 14.43 -4.79
N ALA A 110 -5.69 14.85 -4.96
CA ALA A 110 -4.54 13.97 -5.10
C ALA A 110 -4.77 12.84 -6.14
N ASN A 111 -5.43 13.18 -7.23
CA ASN A 111 -5.82 12.25 -8.28
C ASN A 111 -5.42 12.80 -9.66
N GLY A 112 -5.61 11.98 -10.69
CA GLY A 112 -5.21 12.35 -12.05
C GLY A 112 -3.70 12.46 -12.24
N LEU A 113 -3.31 13.01 -13.38
CA LEU A 113 -1.89 13.13 -13.72
C LEU A 113 -1.18 14.04 -12.72
N HIS A 114 -1.70 15.26 -12.49
CA HIS A 114 -1.00 16.27 -11.70
C HIS A 114 -1.02 15.98 -10.20
N GLY A 115 -2.12 15.43 -9.66
CA GLY A 115 -2.24 15.13 -8.23
C GLY A 115 -1.34 13.99 -7.74
N THR A 116 -0.76 13.22 -8.65
CA THR A 116 0.11 12.07 -8.36
C THR A 116 1.59 12.31 -8.68
N LEU A 117 1.93 13.48 -9.26
CA LEU A 117 3.32 13.83 -9.56
C LEU A 117 4.15 14.04 -8.28
N ARG A 118 5.44 13.73 -8.37
CA ARG A 118 6.40 14.08 -7.34
C ARG A 118 6.70 15.59 -7.41
N ASN A 119 6.33 16.32 -6.37
CA ASN A 119 6.41 17.78 -6.26
C ASN A 119 5.51 18.53 -7.27
N PRO A 120 4.17 18.38 -7.16
CA PRO A 120 3.25 18.91 -8.14
C PRO A 120 3.05 20.44 -8.04
N GLN A 121 3.66 21.07 -7.04
CA GLN A 121 3.60 22.51 -6.79
C GLN A 121 4.64 23.31 -7.59
N ASN A 122 5.57 22.65 -8.30
CA ASN A 122 6.55 23.33 -9.14
C ASN A 122 6.15 23.26 -10.63
N CYS A 123 5.11 23.99 -10.99
CA CYS A 123 4.55 24.00 -12.35
C CYS A 123 5.62 24.35 -13.40
N ALA A 124 6.46 25.35 -13.10
CA ALA A 124 7.46 25.90 -14.02
C ALA A 124 8.56 24.92 -14.45
N ALA A 125 8.81 23.87 -13.65
CA ALA A 125 9.76 22.82 -13.99
C ALA A 125 9.36 22.04 -15.24
N CYS A 126 8.06 21.87 -15.45
CA CYS A 126 7.48 21.15 -16.59
C CYS A 126 6.83 22.11 -17.60
N HIS A 127 6.24 23.21 -17.13
CA HIS A 127 5.58 24.23 -17.93
C HIS A 127 6.40 25.51 -17.94
N SER A 128 7.39 25.58 -18.84
CA SER A 128 8.32 26.70 -18.89
C SER A 128 7.85 27.79 -19.84
N GLU A 129 7.70 29.00 -19.32
CA GLU A 129 7.31 30.21 -20.06
C GLU A 129 8.52 31.07 -20.45
N HIS A 130 8.30 32.17 -21.17
CA HIS A 130 9.29 33.14 -21.66
C HIS A 130 10.25 32.59 -22.71
N LYS A 131 9.83 31.55 -23.45
CA LYS A 131 10.61 30.93 -24.52
C LYS A 131 10.21 31.40 -25.91
N GLY A 132 9.30 32.37 -26.00
CA GLY A 132 8.81 32.94 -27.25
C GLY A 132 7.40 32.53 -27.62
N ARG A 133 6.79 33.32 -28.52
CA ARG A 133 5.39 33.17 -28.96
C ARG A 133 5.05 31.77 -29.48
N ALA A 134 6.01 31.11 -30.13
CA ALA A 134 5.81 29.79 -30.71
C ALA A 134 6.17 28.62 -29.76
N ALA A 135 6.65 28.89 -28.55
CA ALA A 135 7.18 27.85 -27.67
C ALA A 135 6.08 26.98 -27.06
N ASN A 136 6.29 25.66 -27.06
CA ASN A 136 5.48 24.75 -26.28
C ASN A 136 5.87 24.87 -24.80
N LEU A 137 4.89 25.25 -23.98
CA LEU A 137 5.04 25.40 -22.54
C LEU A 137 5.41 24.08 -21.87
N THR A 138 4.75 22.99 -22.27
CA THR A 138 4.91 21.67 -21.69
C THR A 138 6.17 20.99 -22.22
N ASN A 139 7.26 21.11 -21.46
CA ASN A 139 8.56 20.51 -21.74
C ASN A 139 8.68 19.14 -21.07
N VAL A 140 7.74 18.24 -21.36
CA VAL A 140 7.71 16.89 -20.79
C VAL A 140 7.59 15.90 -21.94
N SER A 141 8.55 14.98 -22.05
CA SER A 141 8.42 13.87 -22.99
C SER A 141 7.46 12.84 -22.39
N LEU A 142 6.28 12.71 -23.00
CA LEU A 142 5.29 11.69 -22.66
C LEU A 142 5.89 10.27 -22.75
N ALA A 143 6.92 10.07 -23.58
CA ALA A 143 7.63 8.80 -23.70
C ALA A 143 8.51 8.46 -22.48
N SER A 144 8.93 9.48 -21.71
CA SER A 144 9.78 9.31 -20.52
C SER A 144 9.01 9.24 -19.20
N PHE A 145 7.68 9.21 -19.27
CA PHE A 145 6.83 9.21 -18.09
C PHE A 145 6.78 7.83 -17.42
N SER A 146 7.13 7.76 -16.13
CA SER A 146 7.23 6.50 -15.39
C SER A 146 5.84 5.99 -15.02
N HIS A 147 5.34 4.98 -15.75
CA HIS A 147 4.05 4.35 -15.47
C HIS A 147 4.00 3.69 -14.08
N ASN A 148 5.17 3.29 -13.52
CA ASN A 148 5.27 2.73 -12.17
C ASN A 148 4.68 3.65 -11.09
N GLN A 149 4.67 4.97 -11.31
CA GLN A 149 4.10 5.94 -10.36
C GLN A 149 2.57 5.91 -10.33
N PHE A 150 1.94 5.28 -11.32
CA PHE A 150 0.49 5.24 -11.54
C PHE A 150 -0.08 3.82 -11.32
N GLY A 151 0.67 2.95 -10.64
CA GLY A 151 0.25 1.58 -10.33
C GLY A 151 0.35 0.59 -11.49
N PHE A 152 0.92 0.99 -12.63
CA PHE A 152 1.08 0.13 -13.80
C PHE A 152 2.55 0.10 -14.25
N THR A 153 3.24 -1.02 -14.16
CA THR A 153 4.65 -1.11 -14.54
C THR A 153 4.84 -1.69 -15.94
N LEU A 154 5.35 -0.87 -16.86
CA LEU A 154 5.77 -1.31 -18.20
C LEU A 154 6.89 -2.34 -18.16
N THR A 155 7.66 -2.36 -17.06
CA THR A 155 8.71 -3.37 -16.85
C THR A 155 8.12 -4.78 -16.85
N ARG A 156 6.85 -4.92 -16.43
CA ARG A 156 6.18 -6.21 -16.29
C ARG A 156 5.09 -6.45 -17.34
N HIS A 157 4.58 -5.39 -17.97
CA HIS A 157 3.72 -5.46 -19.15
C HIS A 157 4.48 -5.06 -20.42
N GLN A 158 5.43 -5.90 -20.85
CA GLN A 158 6.23 -5.65 -22.05
C GLN A 158 5.62 -6.26 -23.31
N ARG A 159 4.79 -7.29 -23.17
CA ARG A 159 4.25 -8.10 -24.26
C ARG A 159 2.77 -8.35 -24.10
N ASP A 160 2.07 -8.51 -25.21
CA ASP A 160 0.67 -8.91 -25.23
C ASP A 160 0.50 -10.44 -25.14
N TYR A 161 -0.75 -10.90 -25.22
CA TYR A 161 -1.12 -12.31 -25.15
C TYR A 161 -0.59 -13.16 -26.33
N SER A 162 -0.26 -12.52 -27.45
CA SER A 162 0.39 -13.17 -28.60
C SER A 162 1.92 -13.21 -28.49
N GLY A 163 2.49 -12.54 -27.47
CA GLY A 163 3.93 -12.40 -27.27
C GLY A 163 4.56 -11.22 -28.01
N ALA A 164 3.77 -10.42 -28.74
CA ALA A 164 4.26 -9.21 -29.41
C ALA A 164 4.55 -8.11 -28.39
N MET A 165 5.57 -7.26 -28.65
CA MET A 165 5.89 -6.15 -27.76
C MET A 165 4.76 -5.12 -27.75
N LEU A 166 4.32 -4.76 -26.54
CA LEU A 166 3.36 -3.66 -26.35
C LEU A 166 4.03 -2.34 -26.71
N ASN A 167 3.30 -1.49 -27.43
CA ASN A 167 3.70 -0.12 -27.72
C ASN A 167 2.71 0.86 -27.09
N CYS A 168 3.01 2.16 -27.17
CA CYS A 168 2.17 3.18 -26.53
C CYS A 168 0.69 3.09 -26.95
N ARG A 169 0.42 2.75 -28.22
CA ARG A 169 -0.97 2.60 -28.71
C ARG A 169 -1.62 1.35 -28.15
N SER A 170 -0.90 0.28 -27.86
CA SER A 170 -1.47 -0.96 -27.32
C SER A 170 -2.24 -0.76 -26.01
N CYS A 171 -1.90 0.27 -25.23
CA CYS A 171 -2.58 0.59 -23.98
C CYS A 171 -3.42 1.88 -24.07
N HIS A 172 -3.03 2.82 -24.93
CA HIS A 172 -3.71 4.12 -25.07
C HIS A 172 -4.70 4.19 -26.25
N THR A 173 -4.97 3.10 -26.97
CA THR A 173 -5.98 3.05 -28.06
C THR A 173 -7.41 3.29 -27.60
N PHE A 174 -7.70 3.11 -26.31
CA PHE A 174 -9.02 3.42 -25.73
C PHE A 174 -9.25 4.92 -25.50
N ALA A 175 -8.20 5.75 -25.70
CA ALA A 175 -8.24 7.20 -25.53
C ALA A 175 -8.67 7.99 -26.78
N THR A 176 -9.24 7.32 -27.80
CA THR A 176 -9.89 8.04 -28.92
C THR A 176 -11.20 8.72 -28.52
N GLN A 177 -11.69 8.47 -27.30
CA GLN A 177 -12.68 9.34 -26.67
C GLN A 177 -11.95 10.47 -25.93
N ALA A 178 -11.85 11.60 -26.60
CA ALA A 178 -11.68 12.89 -25.93
C ALA A 178 -12.63 12.94 -24.71
N ASN A 179 -12.10 13.29 -23.54
CA ASN A 179 -12.79 13.41 -22.24
C ASN A 179 -12.97 12.14 -21.41
N LYS A 180 -11.87 11.52 -20.93
CA LYS A 180 -11.90 10.90 -19.61
C LYS A 180 -10.71 11.32 -18.73
N PRO A 181 -10.97 11.87 -17.53
CA PRO A 181 -9.94 12.27 -16.60
C PRO A 181 -9.46 11.03 -15.81
N ASP A 182 -8.16 11.02 -15.52
CA ASP A 182 -7.61 10.47 -14.29
C ASP A 182 -7.63 8.95 -14.10
N SER A 183 -6.87 8.48 -13.11
CA SER A 183 -6.54 7.09 -12.73
C SER A 183 -7.65 6.02 -12.78
N GLN A 184 -8.92 6.40 -12.89
CA GLN A 184 -10.04 5.51 -13.19
C GLN A 184 -9.91 4.81 -14.55
N ALA A 185 -9.15 5.40 -15.49
CA ALA A 185 -8.83 4.79 -16.78
C ALA A 185 -7.99 3.50 -16.67
N VAL A 186 -7.24 3.29 -15.59
CA VAL A 186 -6.38 2.09 -15.46
C VAL A 186 -7.19 0.85 -15.11
N LEU A 187 -8.19 0.93 -14.21
CA LEU A 187 -9.05 -0.21 -13.91
C LEU A 187 -9.94 -0.59 -15.11
N ALA A 188 -10.41 0.42 -15.85
CA ALA A 188 -11.01 0.21 -17.16
C ALA A 188 -10.01 -0.48 -18.09
N SER A 189 -8.76 -0.02 -18.21
CA SER A 189 -7.76 -0.64 -19.09
C SER A 189 -7.43 -2.10 -18.75
N CYS A 190 -7.40 -2.47 -17.46
CA CYS A 190 -7.20 -3.86 -17.05
C CYS A 190 -8.36 -4.72 -17.56
N LEU A 191 -9.60 -4.29 -17.33
CA LEU A 191 -10.77 -5.04 -17.77
C LEU A 191 -10.92 -5.01 -19.30
N ASP A 192 -10.67 -3.88 -19.93
CA ASP A 192 -10.79 -3.69 -21.38
C ASP A 192 -9.83 -4.61 -22.13
N CYS A 193 -8.58 -4.73 -21.66
CA CYS A 193 -7.60 -5.61 -22.27
C CYS A 193 -7.79 -7.07 -21.84
N HIS A 194 -7.85 -7.36 -20.54
CA HIS A 194 -7.92 -8.76 -20.06
C HIS A 194 -9.28 -9.41 -20.38
N ALA A 195 -10.40 -8.68 -20.31
CA ALA A 195 -11.71 -9.23 -20.69
C ALA A 195 -11.88 -9.34 -22.21
N HIS A 196 -11.16 -8.55 -23.02
CA HIS A 196 -11.11 -8.80 -24.46
C HIS A 196 -10.47 -10.16 -24.78
N GLN A 197 -9.53 -10.62 -23.94
CA GLN A 197 -8.89 -11.92 -24.12
C GLN A 197 -9.76 -13.06 -23.58
N ASP A 198 -10.29 -12.90 -22.36
CA ASP A 198 -11.21 -13.89 -21.77
C ASP A 198 -12.24 -13.20 -20.86
N ALA A 199 -13.35 -12.77 -21.45
CA ALA A 199 -14.43 -12.09 -20.75
C ALA A 199 -15.07 -12.97 -19.68
N THR A 200 -15.20 -14.27 -19.95
CA THR A 200 -15.84 -15.23 -19.04
C THR A 200 -15.00 -15.42 -17.80
N PHE A 201 -13.70 -15.68 -17.97
CA PHE A 201 -12.77 -15.80 -16.84
C PHE A 201 -12.75 -14.53 -16.00
N VAL A 202 -12.55 -13.36 -16.62
CA VAL A 202 -12.47 -12.08 -15.90
C VAL A 202 -13.77 -11.80 -15.14
N ALA A 203 -14.93 -12.08 -15.73
CA ALA A 203 -16.21 -11.90 -15.05
C ALA A 203 -16.38 -12.84 -13.84
N ASN A 204 -16.01 -14.12 -13.97
CA ASN A 204 -16.08 -15.10 -12.88
C ASN A 204 -15.08 -14.75 -11.76
N HIS A 205 -13.83 -14.52 -12.13
CA HIS A 205 -12.76 -14.16 -11.21
C HIS A 205 -13.09 -12.92 -10.40
N ARG A 206 -13.69 -11.90 -11.03
CA ARG A 206 -14.10 -10.67 -10.34
C ARG A 206 -15.27 -10.88 -9.37
N ARG A 207 -16.19 -11.79 -9.69
CA ARG A 207 -17.27 -12.16 -8.76
C ARG A 207 -16.74 -12.92 -7.55
N GLU A 208 -15.72 -13.75 -7.74
CA GLU A 208 -15.14 -14.58 -6.69
C GLU A 208 -14.04 -13.89 -5.87
N MET A 209 -13.31 -12.92 -6.44
CA MET A 209 -12.13 -12.31 -5.82
C MET A 209 -12.27 -10.80 -5.60
N GLY A 210 -13.35 -10.19 -6.12
CA GLY A 210 -13.61 -8.75 -6.03
C GLY A 210 -12.97 -7.92 -7.15
N ASN A 211 -13.17 -6.60 -7.08
CA ASN A 211 -12.74 -5.64 -8.12
C ASN A 211 -11.34 -5.04 -7.88
N ALA A 212 -10.71 -5.34 -6.73
CA ALA A 212 -9.45 -4.74 -6.33
C ALA A 212 -8.25 -5.50 -6.95
N CYS A 213 -8.10 -5.43 -8.28
CA CYS A 213 -7.09 -6.21 -9.00
C CYS A 213 -5.68 -6.07 -8.42
N LEU A 214 -5.28 -4.84 -8.08
CA LEU A 214 -3.95 -4.51 -7.54
C LEU A 214 -3.72 -4.98 -6.10
N ALA A 215 -4.74 -5.51 -5.41
CA ALA A 215 -4.53 -6.14 -4.11
C ALA A 215 -3.74 -7.45 -4.22
N CYS A 216 -3.80 -8.10 -5.40
CA CYS A 216 -3.15 -9.38 -5.66
C CYS A 216 -2.25 -9.34 -6.90
N HIS A 217 -2.66 -8.66 -7.97
CA HIS A 217 -1.91 -8.59 -9.22
C HIS A 217 -1.05 -7.32 -9.28
N ASP A 218 0.26 -7.49 -9.40
CA ASP A 218 1.22 -6.39 -9.54
C ASP A 218 1.79 -6.28 -10.97
N GLY A 219 1.19 -7.03 -11.89
CA GLY A 219 1.58 -7.15 -13.29
C GLY A 219 2.78 -8.05 -13.56
N ALA A 220 3.43 -8.64 -12.55
CA ALA A 220 4.59 -9.53 -12.71
C ALA A 220 4.20 -10.95 -13.08
N ASP A 221 3.11 -11.43 -12.50
CA ASP A 221 2.72 -12.81 -12.55
C ASP A 221 1.21 -12.97 -12.68
N ARG A 222 0.82 -14.21 -12.98
CA ARG A 222 -0.58 -14.63 -13.07
C ARG A 222 -1.15 -15.02 -11.69
N MET A 223 -0.35 -14.88 -10.63
CA MET A 223 -0.56 -15.51 -9.31
C MET A 223 -0.83 -17.03 -9.41
N GLU A 224 -0.40 -17.65 -10.51
CA GLU A 224 -0.54 -19.08 -10.76
C GLU A 224 0.43 -19.81 -9.82
N GLY A 225 -0.13 -20.52 -8.84
CA GLY A 225 0.66 -21.22 -7.82
C GLY A 225 1.00 -20.41 -6.57
N PHE A 226 0.14 -19.47 -6.15
CA PHE A 226 0.29 -18.80 -4.86
C PHE A 226 0.50 -19.82 -3.72
N ASN A 227 1.69 -19.78 -3.12
CA ASN A 227 2.14 -20.80 -2.18
C ASN A 227 1.76 -20.44 -0.74
N HIS A 228 0.89 -21.24 -0.14
CA HIS A 228 0.46 -21.06 1.25
C HIS A 228 1.41 -21.68 2.28
N ALA A 229 2.46 -22.40 1.88
CA ALA A 229 3.32 -23.19 2.77
C ALA A 229 3.96 -22.38 3.91
N SER A 230 4.24 -21.10 3.71
CA SER A 230 4.81 -20.22 4.74
C SER A 230 3.80 -19.73 5.78
N ALA A 231 2.49 -19.87 5.52
CA ALA A 231 1.42 -19.38 6.37
C ALA A 231 0.51 -20.50 6.88
N PHE A 232 -0.10 -21.26 5.98
CA PHE A 232 -0.99 -22.38 6.27
C PHE A 232 -0.89 -23.41 5.13
N ALA A 233 -0.12 -24.49 5.33
CA ALA A 233 0.08 -25.48 4.30
C ALA A 233 -1.25 -26.18 3.93
N LEU A 234 -1.67 -26.04 2.67
CA LEU A 234 -2.90 -26.66 2.16
C LEU A 234 -2.68 -28.15 1.88
N THR A 235 -2.80 -28.97 2.93
CA THR A 235 -2.65 -30.44 2.84
C THR A 235 -3.99 -31.15 3.02
N GLY A 236 -4.07 -32.41 2.55
CA GLY A 236 -5.28 -33.22 2.67
C GLY A 236 -6.49 -32.60 1.99
N LYS A 237 -7.61 -32.46 2.71
CA LYS A 237 -8.86 -31.90 2.18
C LYS A 237 -8.81 -30.38 1.97
N HIS A 238 -7.90 -29.67 2.64
CA HIS A 238 -7.73 -28.23 2.43
C HIS A 238 -7.06 -27.91 1.08
N ALA A 239 -6.36 -28.86 0.46
CA ALA A 239 -5.67 -28.67 -0.82
C ALA A 239 -6.61 -28.28 -1.98
N GLN A 240 -7.90 -28.59 -1.87
CA GLN A 240 -8.92 -28.33 -2.89
C GLN A 240 -9.91 -27.24 -2.45
N ALA A 241 -9.67 -26.57 -1.32
CA ALA A 241 -10.56 -25.52 -0.85
C ALA A 241 -10.47 -24.30 -1.78
N ALA A 242 -11.62 -23.78 -2.20
CA ALA A 242 -11.67 -22.50 -2.90
C ALA A 242 -11.18 -21.38 -1.96
N CYS A 243 -10.49 -20.37 -2.50
CA CYS A 243 -9.88 -19.28 -1.73
C CYS A 243 -10.90 -18.59 -0.80
N VAL A 244 -12.11 -18.36 -1.32
CA VAL A 244 -13.22 -17.70 -0.62
C VAL A 244 -13.77 -18.49 0.56
N ASN A 245 -13.49 -19.79 0.66
CA ASN A 245 -13.93 -20.60 1.80
C ASN A 245 -13.14 -20.27 3.07
N CYS A 246 -11.93 -19.70 2.93
CA CYS A 246 -11.10 -19.26 4.05
C CYS A 246 -11.00 -17.73 4.09
N HIS A 247 -10.84 -17.08 2.93
CA HIS A 247 -10.69 -15.64 2.80
C HIS A 247 -12.05 -14.93 2.68
N ILE A 248 -12.82 -14.99 3.77
CA ILE A 248 -14.17 -14.42 3.85
C ILE A 248 -14.13 -12.93 3.49
N ASN A 249 -15.08 -12.49 2.66
CA ASN A 249 -15.18 -11.12 2.13
C ASN A 249 -13.92 -10.64 1.37
N HIS A 250 -13.19 -11.57 0.74
CA HIS A 250 -11.93 -11.29 0.03
C HIS A 250 -10.85 -10.67 0.94
N ARG A 251 -10.91 -10.93 2.24
CA ARG A 251 -9.86 -10.53 3.19
C ARG A 251 -8.77 -11.61 3.24
N PHE A 252 -7.69 -11.37 2.51
CA PHE A 252 -6.56 -12.31 2.39
C PHE A 252 -5.54 -12.19 3.53
N ARG A 253 -5.45 -11.03 4.17
CA ARG A 253 -4.59 -10.80 5.33
C ARG A 253 -5.27 -11.23 6.62
N ASP A 254 -4.48 -11.76 7.55
CA ASP A 254 -4.92 -12.15 8.90
C ASP A 254 -6.07 -13.17 8.92
N THR A 255 -6.16 -14.01 7.89
CA THR A 255 -7.08 -15.14 7.90
C THR A 255 -6.68 -16.10 9.04
N PRO A 256 -7.64 -16.50 9.90
CA PRO A 256 -7.37 -17.43 10.99
C PRO A 256 -6.75 -18.73 10.48
N ARG A 257 -5.84 -19.29 11.26
CA ARG A 257 -5.06 -20.49 10.89
C ARG A 257 -5.24 -21.64 11.87
N ASP A 258 -5.87 -21.38 13.00
CA ASP A 258 -6.23 -22.39 13.97
C ASP A 258 -7.44 -23.19 13.48
N CYS A 259 -7.46 -24.48 13.80
CA CYS A 259 -8.51 -25.39 13.35
C CYS A 259 -9.89 -24.95 13.88
N ALA A 260 -9.94 -24.47 15.13
CA ALA A 260 -11.16 -24.17 15.86
C ALA A 260 -11.95 -22.98 15.27
N SER A 261 -11.25 -22.01 14.66
CA SER A 261 -11.89 -20.87 13.99
C SER A 261 -12.84 -21.26 12.85
N CYS A 262 -12.61 -22.41 12.22
CA CYS A 262 -13.48 -22.93 11.16
C CYS A 262 -14.21 -24.21 11.55
N HIS A 263 -13.61 -25.02 12.43
CA HIS A 263 -14.13 -26.30 12.87
C HIS A 263 -14.38 -26.28 14.39
N PRO A 264 -15.62 -25.96 14.82
CA PRO A 264 -15.96 -25.92 16.22
C PRO A 264 -15.73 -27.26 16.91
N ASP A 265 -15.26 -27.21 18.17
CA ASP A 265 -15.03 -28.39 18.98
C ASP A 265 -16.35 -29.16 19.20
N PRO A 266 -16.43 -30.45 18.81
CA PRO A 266 -17.65 -31.22 18.98
C PRO A 266 -17.91 -31.56 20.44
N GLN A 267 -19.18 -31.65 20.82
CA GLN A 267 -19.60 -31.93 22.21
C GLN A 267 -19.01 -33.22 22.81
N VAL A 268 -18.68 -34.21 21.97
CA VAL A 268 -18.06 -35.48 22.41
C VAL A 268 -16.69 -35.28 23.08
N HIS A 269 -15.99 -34.19 22.78
CA HIS A 269 -14.73 -33.83 23.41
C HIS A 269 -14.91 -33.22 24.80
N ARG A 270 -16.06 -32.58 25.10
CA ARG A 270 -16.36 -31.90 26.38
C ARG A 270 -15.21 -31.03 26.91
N GLY A 271 -14.50 -30.34 26.01
CA GLY A 271 -13.37 -29.46 26.35
C GLY A 271 -12.13 -30.18 26.90
N GLN A 272 -12.01 -31.51 26.77
CA GLN A 272 -10.92 -32.27 27.37
C GLN A 272 -9.57 -32.14 26.64
N PHE A 273 -9.57 -31.70 25.37
CA PHE A 273 -8.38 -31.77 24.51
C PHE A 273 -7.77 -30.42 24.13
N GLY A 274 -8.42 -29.30 24.49
CA GLY A 274 -7.96 -27.97 24.10
C GLY A 274 -7.95 -27.75 22.58
N ALA A 275 -7.00 -26.94 22.08
CA ALA A 275 -6.95 -26.52 20.68
C ALA A 275 -5.97 -27.34 19.80
N ASP A 276 -5.25 -28.32 20.35
CA ASP A 276 -4.33 -29.15 19.57
C ASP A 276 -5.06 -30.30 18.86
N CYS A 277 -5.81 -29.95 17.83
CA CYS A 277 -6.54 -30.93 17.01
C CYS A 277 -5.61 -31.91 16.30
N SER A 278 -4.39 -31.49 15.99
CA SER A 278 -3.39 -32.25 15.23
C SER A 278 -2.82 -33.44 15.99
N ALA A 279 -2.97 -33.46 17.32
CA ALA A 279 -2.60 -34.59 18.16
C ALA A 279 -3.39 -35.87 17.84
N CYS A 280 -4.60 -35.73 17.28
CA CYS A 280 -5.48 -36.86 16.97
C CYS A 280 -5.99 -36.90 15.53
N HIS A 281 -6.15 -35.73 14.89
CA HIS A 281 -6.74 -35.60 13.56
C HIS A 281 -5.70 -35.21 12.53
N THR A 282 -6.00 -35.49 11.26
CA THR A 282 -5.15 -35.08 10.14
C THR A 282 -5.93 -34.13 9.23
N THR A 283 -5.21 -33.34 8.44
CA THR A 283 -5.85 -32.49 7.41
C THR A 283 -6.55 -33.32 6.32
N GLY A 284 -6.29 -34.63 6.23
CA GLY A 284 -6.95 -35.54 5.29
C GLY A 284 -8.36 -35.94 5.72
N ALA A 285 -8.61 -36.08 7.03
CA ALA A 285 -9.91 -36.39 7.58
C ALA A 285 -9.93 -36.25 9.12
N TRP A 286 -11.10 -35.93 9.67
CA TRP A 286 -11.38 -36.01 11.10
C TRP A 286 -11.43 -37.45 11.63
N ARG A 287 -11.78 -38.42 10.79
CA ARG A 287 -11.87 -39.84 11.16
C ARG A 287 -11.12 -40.73 10.15
N PRO A 288 -10.46 -41.81 10.61
CA PRO A 288 -10.26 -42.17 12.02
C PRO A 288 -9.32 -41.20 12.73
N ALA A 289 -9.66 -40.82 13.96
CA ALA A 289 -8.75 -40.09 14.83
C ALA A 289 -7.86 -41.10 15.55
N ARG A 290 -6.59 -40.78 15.74
CA ARG A 290 -5.64 -41.69 16.39
C ARG A 290 -4.89 -40.97 17.50
N LEU A 291 -5.09 -41.42 18.73
CA LEU A 291 -4.33 -40.98 19.88
C LEU A 291 -3.19 -41.97 20.12
N LEU A 292 -1.93 -41.53 20.03
CA LEU A 292 -0.77 -42.43 20.17
C LEU A 292 -0.43 -42.76 21.63
N LYS A 293 -0.87 -41.92 22.57
CA LYS A 293 -0.61 -42.07 24.01
C LYS A 293 -1.92 -41.97 24.78
N HIS A 294 -2.27 -43.02 25.49
CA HIS A 294 -3.43 -43.07 26.35
C HIS A 294 -3.08 -43.83 27.63
N LYS A 295 -3.70 -43.47 28.75
CA LYS A 295 -3.40 -44.10 30.06
C LYS A 295 -3.66 -45.60 30.04
N PHE A 296 -4.60 -46.03 29.20
CA PHE A 296 -4.98 -47.43 29.03
C PHE A 296 -4.66 -47.91 27.60
N PRO A 297 -4.06 -49.11 27.41
CA PRO A 297 -3.70 -49.62 26.09
C PRO A 297 -4.93 -49.85 25.18
N PHE A 298 -4.85 -49.47 23.91
CA PHE A 298 -5.95 -49.64 22.94
C PHE A 298 -6.07 -51.05 22.37
N ASN A 299 -5.04 -51.88 22.51
CA ASN A 299 -4.98 -53.24 21.98
C ASN A 299 -5.49 -54.30 22.98
N HIS A 300 -6.33 -53.87 23.92
CA HIS A 300 -6.89 -54.65 25.00
C HIS A 300 -7.98 -55.61 24.50
N GLY A 301 -7.88 -56.90 24.82
CA GLY A 301 -8.90 -57.92 24.50
C GLY A 301 -9.03 -58.34 23.02
N ASN A 302 -8.61 -57.52 22.05
CA ASN A 302 -8.89 -57.76 20.62
C ASN A 302 -7.71 -58.39 19.83
N LYS A 303 -7.07 -59.42 20.39
CA LYS A 303 -5.95 -60.16 19.73
C LYS A 303 -4.85 -59.25 19.17
N GLY A 304 -4.56 -58.14 19.85
CA GLY A 304 -3.53 -57.18 19.43
C GLY A 304 -3.97 -56.10 18.42
N LYS A 305 -5.24 -56.07 18.00
CA LYS A 305 -5.79 -54.97 17.17
C LYS A 305 -6.26 -53.80 18.04
N GLU A 306 -6.07 -52.57 17.56
CA GLU A 306 -6.55 -51.36 18.23
C GLU A 306 -8.09 -51.33 18.25
N SER A 307 -8.67 -51.12 19.43
CA SER A 307 -10.11 -50.95 19.64
C SER A 307 -10.54 -49.52 19.34
N ALA A 308 -11.72 -49.34 18.76
CA ALA A 308 -12.30 -48.03 18.54
C ALA A 308 -12.60 -47.35 19.89
N CYS A 309 -12.33 -46.05 20.01
CA CYS A 309 -12.53 -45.31 21.27
C CYS A 309 -13.95 -45.46 21.84
N ALA A 310 -14.97 -45.51 20.97
CA ALA A 310 -16.38 -45.62 21.34
C ALA A 310 -16.74 -46.91 22.09
N VAL A 311 -15.89 -47.94 22.00
CA VAL A 311 -16.05 -49.19 22.75
C VAL A 311 -15.96 -48.95 24.25
N CYS A 312 -14.97 -48.17 24.70
CA CYS A 312 -14.81 -47.81 26.12
C CYS A 312 -15.48 -46.48 26.46
N HIS A 313 -15.60 -45.57 25.49
CA HIS A 313 -16.16 -44.22 25.63
C HIS A 313 -17.49 -44.07 24.87
N PRO A 314 -18.60 -44.67 25.33
CA PRO A 314 -19.84 -44.76 24.56
C PRO A 314 -20.58 -43.42 24.42
N THR A 315 -20.34 -42.47 25.33
CA THR A 315 -21.04 -41.18 25.35
C THR A 315 -20.10 -40.01 25.04
N ASN A 316 -18.92 -40.00 25.64
CA ASN A 316 -17.91 -38.95 25.49
C ASN A 316 -16.56 -39.48 25.98
N TYR A 317 -15.49 -38.75 25.72
CA TYR A 317 -14.14 -39.18 26.08
C TYR A 317 -13.72 -38.88 27.53
N ALA A 318 -14.57 -38.25 28.34
CA ALA A 318 -14.32 -38.01 29.77
C ALA A 318 -14.78 -39.18 30.66
N THR A 319 -15.70 -40.01 30.16
CA THR A 319 -16.27 -41.15 30.90
C THR A 319 -15.98 -42.45 30.19
N TYR A 320 -15.70 -43.52 30.92
CA TYR A 320 -15.48 -44.85 30.37
C TYR A 320 -16.31 -45.91 31.08
N THR A 321 -16.51 -47.05 30.41
CA THR A 321 -17.14 -48.25 30.97
C THR A 321 -16.28 -49.48 30.71
N CYS A 322 -16.26 -50.41 31.65
CA CYS A 322 -15.68 -51.74 31.46
C CYS A 322 -16.71 -52.73 30.89
N TYR A 323 -17.98 -52.32 30.87
CA TYR A 323 -19.10 -53.12 30.36
C TYR A 323 -19.34 -52.85 28.87
N GLY A 324 -19.59 -53.89 28.07
CA GLY A 324 -19.99 -53.76 26.66
C GLY A 324 -18.94 -54.07 25.57
N CYS A 325 -17.77 -54.61 25.91
CA CYS A 325 -16.78 -55.04 24.90
C CYS A 325 -17.11 -56.43 24.32
N HIS A 326 -17.02 -57.47 25.15
CA HIS A 326 -17.27 -58.86 24.79
C HIS A 326 -17.72 -59.58 26.07
N GLU A 327 -19.02 -59.56 26.37
CA GLU A 327 -19.65 -60.36 27.46
C GLU A 327 -19.63 -59.81 28.90
N HIS A 328 -18.95 -58.69 29.15
CA HIS A 328 -19.05 -57.92 30.40
C HIS A 328 -20.39 -57.18 30.51
N THR A 329 -21.50 -57.90 30.72
CA THR A 329 -22.71 -57.28 31.29
C THR A 329 -22.49 -57.11 32.79
N GLN A 330 -23.11 -56.09 33.39
CA GLN A 330 -22.99 -55.88 34.83
C GLN A 330 -23.46 -57.11 35.63
N ALA A 331 -24.54 -57.75 35.19
CA ALA A 331 -25.08 -58.95 35.81
C ALA A 331 -24.12 -60.15 35.72
N ASN A 332 -23.53 -60.42 34.55
CA ASN A 332 -22.56 -61.51 34.41
C ASN A 332 -21.31 -61.26 35.24
N THR A 333 -20.78 -60.03 35.19
CA THR A 333 -19.57 -59.65 35.92
C THR A 333 -19.76 -59.87 37.42
N VAL A 334 -20.87 -59.39 37.99
CA VAL A 334 -21.20 -59.59 39.41
C VAL A 334 -21.29 -61.07 39.76
N ARG A 335 -21.99 -61.88 38.94
CA ARG A 335 -22.18 -63.31 39.20
C ARG A 335 -20.85 -64.07 39.22
N GLU A 336 -19.95 -63.80 38.27
CA GLU A 336 -18.66 -64.49 38.22
C GLU A 336 -17.76 -64.07 39.39
N HIS A 337 -17.69 -62.77 39.72
CA HIS A 337 -16.88 -62.29 40.84
C HIS A 337 -17.40 -62.73 42.22
N GLN A 338 -18.70 -62.98 42.36
CA GLN A 338 -19.28 -63.56 43.58
C GLN A 338 -18.76 -64.97 43.87
N LYS A 339 -18.44 -65.78 42.85
CA LYS A 339 -17.85 -67.12 43.03
C LYS A 339 -16.49 -67.03 43.70
N GLU A 340 -15.73 -65.99 43.38
CA GLU A 340 -14.42 -65.67 43.95
C GLU A 340 -14.48 -64.82 45.23
N ARG A 341 -15.68 -64.55 45.76
CA ARG A 341 -15.92 -63.70 46.95
C ARG A 341 -15.39 -62.27 46.82
N ILE A 342 -15.32 -61.73 45.60
CA ILE A 342 -14.93 -60.34 45.33
C ILE A 342 -16.19 -59.46 45.26
N ALA A 343 -16.32 -58.49 46.16
CA ALA A 343 -17.48 -57.61 46.25
C ALA A 343 -17.25 -56.19 45.71
N ASP A 344 -16.00 -55.69 45.74
CA ASP A 344 -15.66 -54.37 45.21
C ASP A 344 -15.29 -54.46 43.73
N LEU A 345 -16.18 -53.95 42.87
CA LEU A 345 -16.03 -53.95 41.42
C LEU A 345 -15.86 -52.54 40.85
N GLN A 346 -15.55 -51.53 41.68
CA GLN A 346 -15.48 -50.14 41.24
C GLN A 346 -14.20 -49.83 40.45
N ASN A 347 -13.09 -50.52 40.72
CA ASN A 347 -11.80 -50.26 40.08
C ASN A 347 -11.26 -51.53 39.41
N CYS A 348 -11.92 -51.96 38.33
CA CYS A 348 -11.57 -53.16 37.58
C CYS A 348 -10.08 -53.20 37.21
N VAL A 349 -9.49 -52.06 36.86
CA VAL A 349 -8.09 -51.94 36.40
C VAL A 349 -7.06 -52.32 37.47
N LYS A 350 -7.45 -52.26 38.75
CA LYS A 350 -6.57 -52.68 39.87
C LYS A 350 -6.29 -54.19 39.82
N CYS A 351 -7.27 -55.00 39.45
CA CYS A 351 -7.16 -56.45 39.37
C CYS A 351 -6.95 -56.95 37.94
N HIS A 352 -7.47 -56.22 36.95
CA HIS A 352 -7.39 -56.52 35.53
C HIS A 352 -6.60 -55.44 34.77
N PRO A 353 -5.28 -55.30 35.02
CA PRO A 353 -4.46 -54.28 34.38
C PRO A 353 -4.29 -54.52 32.87
N THR A 354 -4.38 -55.78 32.41
CA THR A 354 -4.36 -56.12 30.97
C THR A 354 -5.69 -56.67 30.47
N GLY A 355 -6.65 -56.87 31.39
CA GLY A 355 -8.06 -57.25 31.16
C GLY A 355 -8.23 -58.44 30.27
N ARG A 356 -7.34 -59.40 30.51
CA ARG A 356 -7.50 -60.79 30.12
C ARG A 356 -8.30 -61.49 31.21
N GLU A 357 -9.12 -62.45 30.79
CA GLU A 357 -9.76 -63.38 31.70
C GLU A 357 -8.67 -64.21 32.40
N HIS A 358 -8.71 -64.28 33.73
CA HIS A 358 -7.74 -64.98 34.61
C HIS A 358 -6.40 -64.28 34.91
N GLU A 359 -6.39 -62.95 34.98
CA GLU A 359 -5.41 -62.21 35.81
C GLU A 359 -5.81 -62.22 37.28
#